data_AF-A0A7X7JGZ5-F1
#
_entry.id   AF-A0A7X7JGZ5-F1
#
_cell.length_a   1.000
_cell.length_b   1.000
_cell.length_c   1.000
_cell.angle_alpha   90.00
_cell.angle_beta   90.00
_cell.angle_gamma   90.00
#
_symmetry.space_group_name_H-M   'P 1'
#
loop_
_entity.id
_entity.type
_entity.pdbx_description
1 polymer ?
#
loop_
_entity_poly.entity_id
_entity_poly.type
_entity_poly.pdbx_seq_one_letter_code
_entity_poly.pdbx_strand_id
1 'polypeptide(L)'
;MTRAVLGLLVLVVIGAALLFYWRLSIRGHQQRLRQLDVRVHVNGIRGKSTVTRLVGGVLREGGYVTVAKTTGSAARVIGPHGEETPIFRRGAANINEQIDIVAEHIQPDVEALVIECMAVRPLYQQYSQDYMVRSDITVITNVREDHQEEMGETLEEIADSMAVTIPRGGVVITAEDRPHLRERLRMRAHERGSTLIYADPESVDDEDMRGFDYLQFKENVAIGLAIARICGVSHRAALEGFLCVCQSQNCSNTPGEVLRGRRELACSGALRWARLFDAVWAGEGSTGPHFLKRAGIGEVRALTLC
;
A
#
# COMPACT_ATOMS: atom_id res chain seq x y z
N MET A 1 -18.44 1.65 -53.81
CA MET A 1 -18.29 2.39 -52.54
C MET A 1 -17.40 3.59 -52.78
N THR A 2 -17.82 4.80 -52.41
CA THR A 2 -17.00 6.01 -52.56
C THR A 2 -15.79 5.94 -51.62
N ARG A 3 -14.65 6.55 -51.99
CA ARG A 3 -13.44 6.62 -51.15
C ARG A 3 -13.73 7.08 -49.71
N ALA A 4 -14.75 7.93 -49.54
CA ALA A 4 -15.25 8.37 -48.25
C ALA A 4 -15.82 7.23 -47.38
N VAL A 5 -16.60 6.31 -47.95
CA VAL A 5 -17.16 5.16 -47.21
C VAL A 5 -16.05 4.21 -46.76
N LEU A 6 -15.05 3.96 -47.61
CA LEU A 6 -13.89 3.14 -47.23
C LEU A 6 -13.09 3.81 -46.10
N GLY A 7 -12.85 5.12 -46.20
CA GLY A 7 -12.15 5.88 -45.15
C GLY A 7 -12.89 5.85 -43.81
N LEU A 8 -14.21 5.99 -43.81
CA LEU A 8 -15.03 5.88 -42.60
C LEU A 8 -14.93 4.49 -41.97
N LEU A 9 -15.01 3.42 -42.78
CA LEU A 9 -14.88 2.05 -42.28
C LEU A 9 -13.52 1.81 -41.64
N VAL A 10 -12.42 2.31 -42.23
CA VAL A 10 -11.08 2.22 -41.64
C VAL A 10 -11.01 2.93 -40.30
N LEU A 11 -11.54 4.15 -40.19
CA LEU A 11 -11.58 4.89 -38.92
C LEU A 11 -12.40 4.16 -37.85
N VAL A 12 -13.55 3.58 -38.23
CA VAL A 12 -14.39 2.79 -37.32
C VAL A 12 -13.64 1.55 -36.83
N VAL A 13 -12.95 0.83 -37.72
CA VAL A 13 -12.17 -0.37 -37.35
C VAL A 13 -11.02 0.00 -36.42
N ILE A 14 -10.26 1.07 -36.72
CA ILE A 14 -9.18 1.54 -35.85
C ILE A 14 -9.73 1.97 -34.48
N GLY A 15 -10.82 2.74 -34.47
CA GLY A 15 -11.49 3.15 -33.23
C GLY A 15 -11.95 1.96 -32.40
N ALA A 16 -12.57 0.95 -33.03
CA ALA A 16 -13.00 -0.27 -32.35
C ALA A 16 -11.81 -1.08 -31.81
N ALA A 17 -10.72 -1.20 -32.57
CA ALA A 17 -9.52 -1.90 -32.14
C ALA A 17 -8.86 -1.21 -30.93
N LEU A 18 -8.77 0.13 -30.93
CA LEU A 18 -8.25 0.89 -29.80
C LEU A 18 -9.14 0.74 -28.55
N LEU A 19 -10.46 0.83 -28.69
CA LEU A 19 -11.41 0.61 -27.59
C LEU A 19 -11.31 -0.81 -27.03
N PHE A 20 -11.13 -1.81 -27.90
CA PHE A 20 -10.97 -3.21 -27.49
C PHE A 20 -9.65 -3.41 -26.73
N TYR A 21 -8.54 -2.88 -27.25
CA TYR A 21 -7.24 -2.91 -26.58
C TYR A 21 -7.29 -2.25 -25.19
N TRP A 22 -7.90 -1.05 -25.10
CA TRP A 22 -8.08 -0.36 -23.83
C TRP A 22 -8.90 -1.18 -22.83
N ARG A 23 -10.00 -1.80 -23.28
CA ARG A 23 -10.81 -2.68 -22.43
C ARG A 23 -10.02 -3.88 -21.92
N LEU A 24 -9.18 -4.50 -22.75
CA LEU A 24 -8.34 -5.63 -22.33
C LEU A 24 -7.27 -5.18 -21.32
N SER A 25 -6.61 -4.05 -21.57
CA SER A 25 -5.60 -3.49 -20.66
C SER A 25 -6.18 -3.19 -19.28
N ILE A 26 -7.32 -2.50 -19.23
CA ILE A 26 -8.03 -2.19 -17.97
C ILE A 26 -8.42 -3.49 -17.26
N ARG A 27 -8.98 -4.47 -17.97
CA ARG A 27 -9.36 -5.75 -17.35
C ARG A 27 -8.16 -6.51 -16.78
N GLY A 28 -7.04 -6.52 -17.50
CA GLY A 28 -5.80 -7.14 -17.03
C GLY A 28 -5.29 -6.48 -15.76
N HIS A 29 -5.24 -5.15 -15.72
CA HIS A 29 -4.85 -4.40 -14.51
C HIS A 29 -5.77 -4.72 -13.32
N GLN A 30 -7.08 -4.66 -13.53
CA GLN A 30 -8.06 -4.95 -12.48
C GLN A 30 -8.01 -6.41 -12.00
N GLN A 31 -7.63 -7.36 -12.86
CA GLN A 31 -7.43 -8.74 -12.45
C GLN A 31 -6.19 -8.90 -11.55
N ARG A 32 -5.06 -8.28 -11.90
CA ARG A 32 -3.85 -8.28 -11.07
C ARG A 32 -4.07 -7.64 -9.72
N LEU A 33 -4.89 -6.58 -9.64
CA LEU A 33 -5.23 -6.00 -8.35
C LEU A 33 -6.14 -6.92 -7.53
N ARG A 34 -7.20 -7.49 -8.14
CA ARG A 34 -8.21 -8.28 -7.43
C ARG A 34 -7.69 -9.59 -6.83
N GLN A 35 -6.61 -10.15 -7.36
CA GLN A 35 -5.99 -11.35 -6.79
C GLN A 35 -5.21 -11.07 -5.50
N LEU A 36 -4.84 -9.81 -5.24
CA LEU A 36 -4.09 -9.46 -4.03
C LEU A 36 -5.00 -9.53 -2.80
N ASP A 37 -4.50 -10.15 -1.75
CA ASP A 37 -5.14 -10.22 -0.44
C ASP A 37 -5.04 -8.89 0.31
N VAL A 38 -3.92 -8.17 0.14
CA VAL A 38 -3.65 -6.90 0.81
C VAL A 38 -3.11 -5.86 -0.17
N ARG A 39 -3.80 -4.73 -0.29
CA ARG A 39 -3.30 -3.55 -1.02
C ARG A 39 -3.19 -2.36 -0.08
N VAL A 40 -1.98 -1.81 0.07
CA VAL A 40 -1.68 -0.65 0.92
C VAL A 40 -1.26 0.54 0.06
N HIS A 41 -1.93 1.68 0.24
CA HIS A 41 -1.55 2.95 -0.40
C HIS A 41 -0.97 3.91 0.64
N VAL A 42 0.31 4.24 0.54
CA VAL A 42 1.03 5.06 1.52
C VAL A 42 1.11 6.51 1.05
N ASN A 43 0.43 7.41 1.75
CA ASN A 43 0.37 8.84 1.49
C ASN A 43 0.85 9.64 2.72
N GLY A 44 0.97 10.96 2.58
CA GLY A 44 1.46 11.88 3.60
C GLY A 44 2.60 12.78 3.10
N ILE A 45 2.99 13.81 3.86
CA ILE A 45 4.07 14.71 3.43
C ILE A 45 5.43 14.04 3.62
N ARG A 46 5.75 13.62 4.84
CA ARG A 46 7.06 13.00 5.19
C ARG A 46 6.93 11.53 5.56
N GLY A 47 8.00 10.76 5.36
CA GLY A 47 8.10 9.37 5.83
C GLY A 47 7.49 8.30 4.92
N LYS A 48 6.86 8.67 3.79
CA LYS A 48 6.20 7.73 2.88
C LYS A 48 7.10 6.57 2.43
N SER A 49 8.29 6.88 1.94
CA SER A 49 9.22 5.87 1.41
C SER A 49 9.79 4.96 2.51
N THR A 50 9.93 5.47 3.73
CA THR A 50 10.33 4.67 4.90
C THR A 50 9.20 3.74 5.31
N VAL A 51 7.99 4.26 5.50
CA VAL A 51 6.80 3.47 5.86
C VAL A 51 6.51 2.41 4.81
N THR A 52 6.62 2.73 3.52
CA THR A 52 6.42 1.76 2.43
C THR A 52 7.36 0.57 2.55
N ARG A 53 8.63 0.81 2.88
CA ARG A 53 9.60 -0.26 3.11
C ARG A 53 9.30 -1.06 4.36
N LEU A 54 9.03 -0.39 5.47
CA LEU A 54 8.70 -1.04 6.75
C LEU A 54 7.46 -1.94 6.60
N VAL A 55 6.40 -1.42 6.01
CA VAL A 55 5.16 -2.18 5.74
C VAL A 55 5.43 -3.36 4.82
N GLY A 56 6.21 -3.15 3.75
CA GLY A 56 6.63 -4.25 2.88
C GLY A 56 7.42 -5.32 3.64
N GLY A 57 8.33 -4.92 4.54
CA GLY A 57 9.12 -5.83 5.38
C GLY A 57 8.23 -6.64 6.33
N VAL A 58 7.31 -5.97 7.04
CA VAL A 58 6.34 -6.59 7.94
C VAL A 58 5.50 -7.64 7.23
N LEU A 59 4.97 -7.32 6.05
CA LEU A 59 4.13 -8.26 5.31
C LEU A 59 4.92 -9.47 4.82
N ARG A 60 6.16 -9.28 4.33
CA ARG A 60 7.05 -10.40 3.94
C ARG A 60 7.34 -11.32 5.11
N GLU A 61 7.67 -10.76 6.27
CA GLU A 61 7.98 -11.56 7.45
C GLU A 61 6.73 -12.18 8.09
N GLY A 62 5.57 -11.57 7.84
CA GLY A 62 4.26 -12.18 8.07
C GLY A 62 3.90 -13.32 7.11
N GLY A 63 4.76 -13.65 6.14
CA GLY A 63 4.56 -14.75 5.20
C GLY A 63 3.83 -14.38 3.91
N TYR A 64 3.52 -13.10 3.68
CA TYR A 64 2.93 -12.66 2.42
C TYR A 64 3.98 -12.50 1.33
N VAL A 65 3.71 -13.04 0.14
CA VAL A 65 4.49 -12.70 -1.06
C VAL A 65 4.20 -11.24 -1.43
N THR A 66 5.10 -10.33 -1.06
CA THR A 66 4.83 -8.88 -1.08
C THR A 66 5.74 -8.13 -2.05
N VAL A 67 5.14 -7.31 -2.90
CA VAL A 67 5.84 -6.29 -3.68
C VAL A 67 5.57 -4.92 -3.07
N ALA A 68 6.62 -4.11 -2.93
CA ALA A 68 6.49 -2.73 -2.48
C ALA A 68 7.13 -1.77 -3.49
N LYS A 69 6.67 -0.52 -3.55
CA LYS A 69 7.21 0.46 -4.48
C LYS A 69 7.27 1.84 -3.84
N THR A 70 8.47 2.41 -3.81
CA THR A 70 8.73 3.76 -3.28
C THR A 70 8.82 4.78 -4.41
N THR A 71 8.67 6.06 -4.07
CA THR A 71 8.68 7.15 -5.05
C THR A 71 9.84 8.13 -4.81
N GLY A 72 9.83 9.27 -5.48
CA GLY A 72 10.89 10.27 -5.39
C GLY A 72 12.04 10.07 -6.38
N SER A 73 13.16 10.74 -6.11
CA SER A 73 14.36 10.76 -6.96
C SER A 73 15.05 9.40 -7.04
N ALA A 74 15.08 8.65 -5.93
CA ALA A 74 15.59 7.28 -5.85
C ALA A 74 14.45 6.27 -5.73
N ALA A 75 13.52 6.28 -6.71
CA ALA A 75 12.40 5.36 -6.72
C ALA A 75 12.85 3.90 -6.94
N ARG A 76 12.23 2.98 -6.19
CA ARG A 76 12.61 1.57 -6.13
C ARG A 76 11.37 0.69 -6.17
N VAL A 77 11.49 -0.47 -6.80
CA VAL A 77 10.62 -1.62 -6.55
C VAL A 77 11.36 -2.52 -5.57
N ILE A 78 10.66 -2.95 -4.52
CA ILE A 78 11.14 -3.95 -3.57
C ILE A 78 10.38 -5.24 -3.87
N GLY A 79 11.08 -6.25 -4.39
CA GLY A 79 10.47 -7.51 -4.81
C GLY A 79 10.09 -8.43 -3.65
N PRO A 80 9.56 -9.63 -3.94
CA PRO A 80 9.09 -10.59 -2.94
C PRO A 80 10.14 -11.04 -1.92
N HIS A 81 11.43 -10.93 -2.24
CA HIS A 81 12.53 -11.32 -1.37
C HIS A 81 13.23 -10.14 -0.70
N GLY A 82 12.71 -8.92 -0.87
CA GLY A 82 13.27 -7.71 -0.28
C GLY A 82 14.34 -7.03 -1.14
N GLU A 83 14.60 -7.55 -2.33
CA GLU A 83 15.53 -6.98 -3.31
C GLU A 83 15.03 -5.65 -3.86
N GLU A 84 15.85 -4.59 -3.77
CA GLU A 84 15.50 -3.25 -4.28
C GLU A 84 16.08 -3.01 -5.68
N THR A 85 15.21 -2.89 -6.68
CA THR A 85 15.59 -2.53 -8.05
C THR A 85 15.25 -1.06 -8.35
N PRO A 86 16.18 -0.28 -8.94
CA PRO A 86 15.90 1.10 -9.35
C PRO A 86 14.86 1.17 -10.46
N ILE A 87 13.96 2.13 -10.36
CA ILE A 87 13.03 2.47 -11.45
C ILE A 87 13.71 3.51 -12.35
N PHE A 88 14.08 3.09 -13.56
CA PHE A 88 14.69 3.97 -14.55
C PHE A 88 13.63 4.70 -15.36
N ARG A 89 13.64 6.03 -15.27
CA ARG A 89 12.69 6.89 -15.99
C ARG A 89 13.33 7.45 -17.25
N ARG A 90 12.60 7.39 -18.36
CA ARG A 90 12.96 8.08 -19.62
C ARG A 90 12.57 9.57 -19.61
N GLY A 91 11.79 10.01 -18.62
CA GLY A 91 11.29 11.38 -18.50
C GLY A 91 10.86 11.71 -17.08
N ALA A 92 10.03 12.74 -16.92
CA ALA A 92 9.50 13.13 -15.62
C ALA A 92 8.69 12.00 -14.96
N ALA A 93 8.64 12.01 -13.63
CA ALA A 93 7.82 11.07 -12.88
C ALA A 93 6.34 11.18 -13.29
N ASN A 94 5.70 10.04 -13.53
CA ASN A 94 4.31 9.98 -13.98
C ASN A 94 3.55 8.92 -13.16
N ILE A 95 2.33 9.25 -12.74
CA ILE A 95 1.47 8.34 -11.99
C ILE A 95 1.16 7.04 -12.75
N ASN A 96 1.21 7.05 -14.09
CA ASN A 96 0.98 5.86 -14.92
C ASN A 96 2.06 4.78 -14.71
N GLU A 97 3.22 5.13 -14.17
CA GLU A 97 4.25 4.18 -13.71
C GLU A 97 3.65 3.12 -12.78
N GLN A 98 2.64 3.47 -11.98
CA GLN A 98 1.99 2.50 -11.07
C GLN A 98 1.28 1.36 -11.83
N ILE A 99 0.74 1.64 -13.02
CA ILE A 99 0.10 0.62 -13.87
C ILE A 99 1.16 -0.34 -14.42
N ASP A 100 2.30 0.20 -14.85
CA ASP A 100 3.42 -0.58 -15.38
C ASP A 100 4.04 -1.46 -14.29
N ILE A 101 4.28 -0.90 -13.10
CA ILE A 101 4.78 -1.67 -11.94
C ILE A 101 3.83 -2.83 -11.61
N VAL A 102 2.52 -2.59 -11.60
CA VAL A 102 1.54 -3.65 -11.37
C VAL A 102 1.60 -4.69 -12.49
N ALA A 103 1.74 -4.28 -13.74
CA ALA A 103 1.81 -5.19 -14.87
C ALA A 103 3.06 -6.09 -14.87
N GLU A 104 4.19 -5.55 -14.44
CA GLU A 104 5.49 -6.21 -14.45
C GLU A 104 5.72 -7.10 -13.22
N HIS A 105 5.30 -6.64 -12.04
CA HIS A 105 5.72 -7.25 -10.76
C HIS A 105 4.61 -8.02 -10.05
N ILE A 106 3.34 -7.86 -10.42
CA ILE A 106 2.22 -8.55 -9.78
C ILE A 106 1.92 -9.84 -10.55
N GLN A 107 2.71 -10.86 -10.22
CA GLN A 107 2.55 -12.24 -10.70
C GLN A 107 1.46 -12.98 -9.91
N PRO A 108 0.97 -14.14 -10.38
CA PRO A 108 -0.14 -14.86 -9.73
C PRO A 108 0.11 -15.31 -8.29
N ASP A 109 1.37 -15.44 -7.88
CA ASP A 109 1.80 -15.81 -6.53
C ASP A 109 1.92 -14.62 -5.57
N VAL A 110 1.89 -13.39 -6.08
CA VAL A 110 1.97 -12.19 -5.24
C VAL A 110 0.65 -12.00 -4.51
N GLU A 111 0.73 -11.89 -3.18
CA GLU A 111 -0.41 -11.79 -2.28
C GLU A 111 -0.61 -10.36 -1.77
N ALA A 112 0.45 -9.54 -1.71
CA ALA A 112 0.37 -8.19 -1.17
C ALA A 112 1.12 -7.12 -2.00
N LEU A 113 0.56 -5.91 -2.02
CA LEU A 113 1.12 -4.74 -2.70
C LEU A 113 1.13 -3.53 -1.78
N VAL A 114 2.30 -2.89 -1.65
CA VAL A 114 2.48 -1.63 -0.90
C VAL A 114 3.01 -0.55 -1.83
N ILE A 115 2.18 0.44 -2.17
CA ILE A 115 2.56 1.51 -3.09
C ILE A 115 2.54 2.85 -2.38
N GLU A 116 3.64 3.59 -2.52
CA GLU A 116 3.69 4.99 -2.14
C GLU A 116 2.98 5.90 -3.17
N CYS A 117 2.17 6.84 -2.66
CA CYS A 117 1.47 7.85 -3.44
C CYS A 117 2.47 8.85 -4.06
N MET A 118 2.33 9.09 -5.36
CA MET A 118 3.13 10.05 -6.14
C MET A 118 2.41 11.36 -6.40
N ALA A 119 1.08 11.37 -6.24
CA ALA A 119 0.25 12.47 -6.69
C ALA A 119 0.16 13.56 -5.62
N VAL A 120 0.41 14.80 -6.02
CA VAL A 120 0.26 15.97 -5.15
C VAL A 120 -1.17 16.50 -5.22
N ARG A 121 -1.70 16.71 -6.43
CA ARG A 121 -3.06 17.26 -6.61
C ARG A 121 -4.15 16.27 -6.19
N PRO A 122 -5.21 16.72 -5.47
CA PRO A 122 -6.27 15.83 -5.00
C PRO A 122 -6.93 14.99 -6.11
N LEU A 123 -7.15 15.56 -7.29
CA LEU A 123 -7.74 14.83 -8.43
C LEU A 123 -6.88 13.63 -8.87
N TYR A 124 -5.56 13.80 -8.89
CA TYR A 124 -4.63 12.73 -9.27
C TYR A 124 -4.44 11.71 -8.14
N GLN A 125 -4.51 12.16 -6.89
CA GLN A 125 -4.54 11.26 -5.73
C GLN A 125 -5.79 10.37 -5.76
N GLN A 126 -6.96 10.95 -6.05
CA GLN A 126 -8.19 10.19 -6.22
C GLN A 126 -8.08 9.20 -7.38
N TYR A 127 -7.52 9.62 -8.51
CA TYR A 127 -7.33 8.71 -9.64
C TYR A 127 -6.40 7.54 -9.29
N SER A 128 -5.31 7.83 -8.59
CA SER A 128 -4.38 6.82 -8.09
C SER A 128 -5.08 5.81 -7.17
N GLN A 129 -5.92 6.29 -6.25
CA GLN A 129 -6.67 5.41 -5.36
C GLN A 129 -7.76 4.60 -6.08
N ASP A 130 -8.67 5.26 -6.80
CA ASP A 130 -9.90 4.65 -7.29
C ASP A 130 -9.66 3.75 -8.53
N TYR A 131 -8.57 3.98 -9.29
CA TYR A 131 -8.31 3.26 -10.54
C TYR A 131 -6.98 2.51 -10.58
N MET A 132 -5.90 3.06 -10.01
CA MET A 132 -4.56 2.48 -10.14
C MET A 132 -4.22 1.51 -9.03
N VAL A 133 -4.41 1.88 -7.76
CA VAL A 133 -3.99 1.10 -6.59
C VAL A 133 -5.14 0.30 -5.99
N ARG A 134 -6.34 0.92 -5.88
CA ARG A 134 -7.55 0.32 -5.27
C ARG A 134 -7.24 -0.35 -3.94
N SER A 135 -6.58 0.39 -3.05
CA SER A 135 -6.14 -0.15 -1.77
C SER A 135 -7.31 -0.55 -0.88
N ASP A 136 -7.04 -1.50 0.02
CA ASP A 136 -7.92 -1.86 1.14
C ASP A 136 -7.55 -1.04 2.39
N ILE A 137 -6.28 -0.64 2.46
CA ILE A 137 -5.69 0.14 3.55
C ILE A 137 -4.99 1.35 2.94
N THR A 138 -5.31 2.54 3.43
CA THR A 138 -4.54 3.75 3.15
C THR A 138 -3.79 4.18 4.39
N VAL A 139 -2.53 4.54 4.24
CA VAL A 139 -1.75 5.17 5.30
C VAL A 139 -1.65 6.66 5.00
N ILE A 140 -1.92 7.51 5.98
CA ILE A 140 -1.59 8.94 5.94
C ILE A 140 -0.57 9.18 7.05
N THR A 141 0.71 9.27 6.69
CA THR A 141 1.81 9.31 7.68
C THR A 141 1.74 10.56 8.57
N ASN A 142 1.56 11.72 7.96
CA ASN A 142 1.39 13.03 8.61
C ASN A 142 0.88 14.05 7.60
N VAL A 143 0.27 15.10 8.11
CA VAL A 143 -0.20 16.27 7.36
C VAL A 143 0.74 17.44 7.66
N ARG A 144 1.35 18.09 6.67
CA ARG A 144 2.23 19.24 6.91
C ARG A 144 2.02 20.27 5.82
N GLU A 145 2.38 21.51 6.10
CA GLU A 145 2.42 22.57 5.07
C GLU A 145 3.52 22.24 4.07
N ASP A 146 3.09 21.83 2.88
CA ASP A 146 3.91 21.56 1.70
C ASP A 146 2.95 21.56 0.50
N HIS A 147 3.42 21.96 -0.69
CA HIS A 147 2.59 22.00 -1.90
C HIS A 147 1.22 22.71 -1.73
N GLN A 148 1.20 23.84 -1.01
CA GLN A 148 -0.03 24.54 -0.65
C GLN A 148 -0.83 25.02 -1.87
N GLU A 149 -0.14 25.39 -2.96
CA GLU A 149 -0.79 25.77 -4.23
C GLU A 149 -1.63 24.64 -4.83
N GLU A 150 -1.29 23.38 -4.55
CA GLU A 150 -1.97 22.21 -5.08
C GLU A 150 -2.88 21.49 -4.08
N MET A 151 -2.56 21.56 -2.79
CA MET A 151 -3.21 20.79 -1.73
C MET A 151 -4.13 21.61 -0.83
N GLY A 152 -3.99 22.93 -0.82
CA GLY A 152 -4.71 23.83 0.09
C GLY A 152 -3.76 24.66 0.95
N GLU A 153 -4.24 25.80 1.42
CA GLU A 153 -3.43 26.76 2.17
C GLU A 153 -3.33 26.37 3.66
N THR A 154 -4.34 25.67 4.18
CA THR A 154 -4.42 25.23 5.58
C THR A 154 -4.11 23.74 5.75
N LEU A 155 -3.63 23.35 6.94
CA LEU A 155 -3.41 21.94 7.29
C LEU A 155 -4.70 21.10 7.13
N GLU A 156 -5.84 21.69 7.45
CA GLU A 156 -7.17 21.16 7.25
C GLU A 156 -7.47 20.82 5.78
N GLU A 157 -7.18 21.72 4.87
CA GLU A 157 -7.37 21.51 3.43
C GLU A 157 -6.39 20.47 2.89
N ILE A 158 -5.15 20.49 3.37
CA ILE A 158 -4.14 19.48 3.01
C ILE A 158 -4.59 18.10 3.51
N ALA A 159 -5.14 17.99 4.73
CA ALA A 159 -5.70 16.76 5.27
C ALA A 159 -6.87 16.25 4.40
N ASP A 160 -7.78 17.13 3.98
CA ASP A 160 -8.87 16.79 3.06
C ASP A 160 -8.36 16.33 1.69
N SER A 161 -7.34 17.01 1.17
CA SER A 161 -6.67 16.67 -0.09
C SER A 161 -6.07 15.27 -0.04
N MET A 162 -5.43 14.90 1.06
CA MET A 162 -4.91 13.53 1.26
C MET A 162 -6.01 12.50 1.49
N ALA A 163 -7.07 12.87 2.20
CA ALA A 163 -8.18 11.98 2.55
C ALA A 163 -8.93 11.43 1.33
N VAL A 164 -8.79 12.03 0.15
CA VAL A 164 -9.31 11.47 -1.11
C VAL A 164 -8.72 10.10 -1.45
N THR A 165 -7.55 9.76 -0.87
CA THR A 165 -6.92 8.43 -1.01
C THR A 165 -7.49 7.38 -0.07
N ILE A 166 -8.40 7.73 0.84
CA ILE A 166 -9.04 6.75 1.73
C ILE A 166 -9.88 5.78 0.87
N PRO A 167 -9.78 4.46 1.10
CA PRO A 167 -10.58 3.49 0.34
C PRO A 167 -12.07 3.60 0.67
N ARG A 168 -12.92 2.90 -0.08
CA ARG A 168 -14.34 2.74 0.29
C ARG A 168 -14.49 1.43 1.06
N GLY A 169 -15.13 1.47 2.23
CA GLY A 169 -15.33 0.25 3.04
C GLY A 169 -14.03 -0.38 3.56
N GLY A 170 -12.96 0.41 3.72
CA GLY A 170 -11.63 -0.07 4.09
C GLY A 170 -11.11 0.61 5.35
N VAL A 171 -9.78 0.73 5.45
CA VAL A 171 -9.10 1.28 6.63
C VAL A 171 -8.21 2.45 6.24
N VAL A 172 -8.18 3.49 7.07
CA VAL A 172 -7.13 4.50 7.06
C VAL A 172 -6.32 4.42 8.34
N ILE A 173 -5.00 4.41 8.23
CA ILE A 173 -4.07 4.41 9.37
C ILE A 173 -3.31 5.73 9.36
N THR A 174 -3.18 6.37 10.51
CA THR A 174 -2.38 7.60 10.63
C THR A 174 -1.66 7.68 11.96
N ALA A 175 -0.45 8.25 11.96
CA ALA A 175 0.29 8.63 13.17
C ALA A 175 0.24 10.16 13.41
N GLU A 176 -0.66 10.87 12.74
CA GLU A 176 -0.84 12.33 12.91
C GLU A 176 -1.18 12.67 14.36
N ASP A 177 -0.35 13.49 15.00
CA ASP A 177 -0.36 13.77 16.44
C ASP A 177 -1.35 14.87 16.84
N ARG A 178 -1.80 15.70 15.89
CA ARG A 178 -2.81 16.74 16.17
C ARG A 178 -4.23 16.18 16.19
N PRO A 179 -4.96 16.29 17.33
CA PRO A 179 -6.31 15.72 17.47
C PRO A 179 -7.33 16.24 16.44
N HIS A 180 -7.29 17.53 16.10
CA HIS A 180 -8.23 18.13 15.15
C HIS A 180 -8.07 17.59 13.72
N LEU A 181 -6.83 17.34 13.27
CA LEU A 181 -6.57 16.72 11.97
C LEU A 181 -6.96 15.24 11.97
N ARG A 182 -6.71 14.51 13.06
CA ARG A 182 -7.19 13.13 13.20
C ARG A 182 -8.71 13.05 13.12
N GLU A 183 -9.42 13.94 13.79
CA GLU A 183 -10.87 14.01 13.73
C GLU A 183 -11.35 14.29 12.31
N ARG A 184 -10.70 15.21 11.61
CA ARG A 184 -11.00 15.49 10.21
C ARG A 184 -10.82 14.26 9.32
N LEU A 185 -9.70 13.55 9.44
CA LEU A 185 -9.45 12.30 8.71
C LEU A 185 -10.47 11.20 9.07
N ARG A 186 -10.90 11.13 10.33
CA ARG A 186 -11.93 10.18 10.81
C ARG A 186 -13.28 10.47 10.17
N MET A 187 -13.68 11.73 10.09
CA MET A 187 -14.91 12.14 9.41
C MET A 187 -14.87 11.78 7.91
N ARG A 188 -13.75 12.05 7.23
CA ARG A 188 -13.56 11.66 5.82
C ARG A 188 -13.56 10.14 5.63
N ALA A 189 -13.02 9.39 6.58
CA ALA A 189 -13.09 7.93 6.56
C ALA A 189 -14.53 7.44 6.66
N HIS A 190 -15.29 7.99 7.61
CA HIS A 190 -16.70 7.66 7.80
C HIS A 190 -17.55 7.96 6.56
N GLU A 191 -17.32 9.10 5.87
CA GLU A 191 -17.98 9.45 4.60
C GLU A 191 -17.78 8.37 3.50
N ARG A 192 -16.67 7.63 3.55
CA ARG A 192 -16.37 6.54 2.60
C ARG A 192 -16.70 5.15 3.15
N GLY A 193 -17.35 5.06 4.31
CA GLY A 193 -17.64 3.80 5.01
C GLY A 193 -16.37 3.10 5.51
N SER A 194 -15.27 3.83 5.66
CA SER A 194 -13.97 3.34 6.11
C SER A 194 -13.73 3.67 7.58
N THR A 195 -12.85 2.91 8.23
CA THR A 195 -12.50 3.10 9.64
C THR A 195 -11.12 3.73 9.78
N LEU A 196 -10.98 4.71 10.67
CA LEU A 196 -9.68 5.27 11.03
C LEU A 196 -9.07 4.52 12.22
N ILE A 197 -7.81 4.13 12.08
CA ILE A 197 -6.96 3.58 13.14
C ILE A 197 -5.84 4.58 13.42
N TYR A 198 -5.74 5.02 14.67
CA TYR A 198 -4.62 5.82 15.12
C TYR A 198 -3.44 4.91 15.49
N ALA A 199 -2.31 5.13 14.83
CA ALA A 199 -1.04 4.47 15.12
C ALA A 199 -0.28 5.34 16.14
N ASP A 200 -0.56 5.10 17.41
CA ASP A 200 0.01 5.87 18.51
C ASP A 200 1.51 5.58 18.69
N PRO A 201 2.41 6.57 18.54
CA PRO A 201 3.83 6.39 18.76
C PRO A 201 4.18 6.00 20.21
N GLU A 202 3.33 6.35 21.19
CA GLU A 202 3.53 5.96 22.60
C GLU A 202 3.30 4.47 22.83
N SER A 203 2.60 3.79 21.91
CA SER A 203 2.43 2.34 21.96
C SER A 203 3.67 1.55 21.50
N VAL A 204 4.73 2.24 21.09
CA VAL A 204 6.00 1.63 20.66
C VAL A 204 7.01 1.71 21.80
N ASP A 205 7.37 0.55 22.34
CA ASP A 205 8.33 0.46 23.43
C ASP A 205 9.73 0.89 22.96
N ASP A 206 10.53 1.45 23.87
CA ASP A 206 11.93 1.78 23.56
C ASP A 206 12.76 0.53 23.22
N GLU A 207 12.33 -0.64 23.71
CA GLU A 207 12.91 -1.92 23.33
C GLU A 207 12.63 -2.29 21.86
N ASP A 208 11.45 -1.96 21.35
CA ASP A 208 11.10 -2.16 19.95
C ASP A 208 11.92 -1.28 19.02
N MET A 209 12.50 -0.20 19.54
CA MET A 209 13.40 0.68 18.79
C MET A 209 14.87 0.21 18.83
N ARG A 210 15.19 -0.87 19.56
CA ARG A 210 16.58 -1.38 19.62
C ARG A 210 16.99 -2.03 18.30
N GLY A 211 18.08 -1.55 17.71
CA GLY A 211 18.60 -2.04 16.42
C GLY A 211 18.13 -1.24 15.21
N PHE A 212 17.29 -0.23 15.44
CA PHE A 212 16.86 0.74 14.44
C PHE A 212 17.87 1.87 14.34
N ASP A 213 18.17 2.30 13.11
CA ASP A 213 18.96 3.53 12.91
C ASP A 213 18.13 4.75 13.35
N TYR A 214 18.79 5.81 13.83
CA TYR A 214 18.15 7.02 14.40
C TYR A 214 17.20 7.75 13.44
N LEU A 215 17.20 7.36 12.16
CA LEU A 215 16.34 7.87 11.10
C LEU A 215 14.90 7.32 11.17
N GLN A 216 14.64 6.30 11.99
CA GLN A 216 13.31 5.71 12.12
C GLN A 216 12.54 6.33 13.29
N PHE A 217 11.50 7.05 12.94
CA PHE A 217 10.55 7.68 13.86
C PHE A 217 9.57 6.64 14.42
N LYS A 218 9.25 6.71 15.73
CA LYS A 218 8.29 5.81 16.39
C LYS A 218 6.93 5.80 15.68
N GLU A 219 6.54 6.92 15.10
CA GLU A 219 5.38 7.12 14.24
C GLU A 219 5.34 6.11 13.08
N ASN A 220 6.46 5.90 12.40
CA ASN A 220 6.55 4.99 11.27
C ASN A 220 6.47 3.52 11.73
N VAL A 221 7.07 3.21 12.89
CA VAL A 221 7.03 1.88 13.50
C VAL A 221 5.62 1.55 13.97
N ALA A 222 4.94 2.49 14.64
CA ALA A 222 3.56 2.37 15.07
C ALA A 222 2.61 2.07 13.90
N ILE A 223 2.83 2.72 12.74
CA ILE A 223 2.07 2.43 11.51
C ILE A 223 2.31 1.00 11.04
N GLY A 224 3.57 0.55 11.00
CA GLY A 224 3.91 -0.81 10.61
C GLY A 224 3.29 -1.86 11.54
N LEU A 225 3.32 -1.62 12.86
CA LEU A 225 2.69 -2.48 13.87
C LEU A 225 1.16 -2.48 13.77
N ALA A 226 0.54 -1.34 13.45
CA ALA A 226 -0.89 -1.28 13.17
C ALA A 226 -1.25 -2.15 11.96
N ILE A 227 -0.47 -2.10 10.88
CA ILE A 227 -0.68 -2.97 9.71
C ILE A 227 -0.46 -4.44 10.07
N ALA A 228 0.58 -4.75 10.85
CA ALA A 228 0.83 -6.11 11.33
C ALA A 228 -0.40 -6.70 12.03
N ARG A 229 -1.00 -5.94 12.97
CA ARG A 229 -2.21 -6.36 13.68
C ARG A 229 -3.38 -6.63 12.74
N ILE A 230 -3.63 -5.73 11.78
CA ILE A 230 -4.75 -5.86 10.84
C ILE A 230 -4.55 -7.07 9.91
N CYS A 231 -3.30 -7.38 9.54
CA CYS A 231 -2.96 -8.51 8.66
C CYS A 231 -2.66 -9.82 9.42
N GLY A 232 -2.85 -9.86 10.74
CA GLY A 232 -2.59 -11.06 11.55
C GLY A 232 -1.09 -11.44 11.67
N VAL A 233 -0.18 -10.49 11.45
CA VAL A 233 1.25 -10.67 11.62
C VAL A 233 1.62 -10.46 13.09
N SER A 234 2.36 -11.41 13.67
CA SER A 234 2.78 -11.32 15.07
C SER A 234 3.70 -10.12 15.31
N HIS A 235 3.65 -9.55 16.52
CA HIS A 235 4.51 -8.43 16.93
C HIS A 235 5.98 -8.71 16.64
N ARG A 236 6.46 -9.89 17.04
CA ARG A 236 7.83 -10.35 16.81
C ARG A 236 8.21 -10.36 15.33
N ALA A 237 7.36 -10.95 14.48
CA ALA A 237 7.61 -11.00 13.02
C ALA A 237 7.64 -9.59 12.41
N ALA A 238 6.79 -8.67 12.90
CA ALA A 238 6.82 -7.28 12.46
C ALA A 238 8.15 -6.60 12.79
N LEU A 239 8.67 -6.78 14.01
CA LEU A 239 9.99 -6.26 14.42
C LEU A 239 11.13 -6.86 13.59
N GLU A 240 11.11 -8.18 13.35
CA GLU A 240 12.08 -8.85 12.48
C GLU A 240 12.04 -8.27 11.05
N GLY A 241 10.84 -8.05 10.51
CA GLY A 241 10.63 -7.40 9.21
C GLY A 241 11.19 -5.98 9.13
N PHE A 242 11.06 -5.19 10.20
CA PHE A 242 11.65 -3.87 10.29
C PHE A 242 13.19 -3.92 10.30
N LEU A 243 13.79 -4.81 11.10
CA LEU A 243 15.25 -4.95 11.20
C LEU A 243 15.87 -5.36 9.87
N CYS A 244 15.22 -6.25 9.10
CA CYS A 244 15.67 -6.61 7.76
C CYS A 244 15.73 -5.40 6.81
N VAL A 245 14.76 -4.48 6.91
CA VAL A 245 14.75 -3.24 6.13
C VAL A 245 15.88 -2.30 6.55
N CYS A 246 16.13 -2.13 7.85
CA CYS A 246 17.23 -1.30 8.35
C CYS A 246 18.58 -1.80 7.83
N GLN A 247 18.80 -3.11 7.87
CA GLN A 247 20.03 -3.74 7.41
C GLN A 247 20.23 -3.58 5.90
N SER A 248 19.17 -3.75 5.10
CA SER A 248 19.27 -3.59 3.64
C SER A 248 19.58 -2.15 3.24
N GLN A 249 19.05 -1.15 3.95
CA GLN A 249 19.36 0.26 3.72
C GLN A 249 20.82 0.60 4.06
N ASN A 250 21.35 0.03 5.15
CA ASN A 250 22.74 0.23 5.56
C ASN A 250 23.75 -0.56 4.70
N CYS A 251 23.30 -1.62 4.01
CA CYS A 251 24.11 -2.38 3.06
C CYS A 251 24.17 -1.76 1.64
N SER A 252 23.62 -0.57 1.41
CA SER A 252 23.66 0.12 0.11
C SER A 252 25.08 0.40 -0.45
N ASN A 253 26.14 0.05 0.29
CA ASN A 253 27.55 0.07 -0.15
C ASN A 253 28.19 -1.30 -0.42
N THR A 254 27.49 -2.45 -0.31
CA THR A 254 28.09 -3.77 -0.63
C THR A 254 27.11 -4.75 -1.30
N PRO A 255 27.54 -5.53 -2.32
CA PRO A 255 26.67 -6.47 -3.01
C PRO A 255 26.26 -7.68 -2.14
N GLY A 256 24.95 -7.83 -1.91
CA GLY A 256 24.15 -9.05 -2.11
C GLY A 256 24.45 -10.39 -1.40
N GLU A 257 25.55 -10.58 -0.69
CA GLU A 257 25.92 -11.91 -0.17
C GLU A 257 25.42 -12.21 1.25
N VAL A 258 25.24 -11.20 2.10
CA VAL A 258 24.94 -11.41 3.53
C VAL A 258 23.52 -11.93 3.79
N LEU A 259 22.55 -11.61 2.93
CA LEU A 259 21.15 -12.01 3.11
C LEU A 259 20.84 -13.44 2.62
N ARG A 260 21.66 -14.02 1.74
CA ARG A 260 21.47 -15.41 1.27
C ARG A 260 21.77 -16.43 2.37
N GLY A 261 22.81 -16.20 3.17
CA GLY A 261 23.28 -17.15 4.18
C GLY A 261 22.30 -17.41 5.34
N ARG A 262 21.44 -16.45 5.71
CA ARG A 262 20.42 -16.66 6.75
C ARG A 262 19.16 -17.38 6.25
N ARG A 263 18.81 -17.24 4.96
CA ARG A 263 17.57 -17.81 4.40
C ARG A 263 17.66 -19.33 4.16
N GLU A 264 18.83 -19.87 3.80
CA GLU A 264 18.99 -21.32 3.61
C GLU A 264 18.86 -22.12 4.91
N LEU A 265 19.21 -21.53 6.06
CA LEU A 265 19.04 -22.18 7.37
C LEU A 265 17.61 -22.10 7.91
N ALA A 266 16.84 -21.07 7.58
CA ALA A 266 15.45 -20.92 8.07
C ALA A 266 14.41 -21.66 7.20
N CYS A 267 14.63 -21.78 5.89
CA CYS A 267 13.68 -22.44 4.97
C CYS A 267 13.73 -23.99 5.00
N SER A 268 14.58 -24.62 5.80
CA SER A 268 14.71 -26.08 5.84
C SER A 268 13.88 -26.80 6.92
N GLY A 269 13.09 -26.09 7.73
CA GLY A 269 12.20 -26.75 8.70
C GLY A 269 11.12 -25.85 9.29
N ALA A 270 9.85 -26.23 9.09
CA ALA A 270 8.60 -25.61 9.60
C ALA A 270 8.26 -24.27 8.91
N LEU A 271 7.12 -24.03 8.27
CA LEU A 271 5.75 -24.49 8.49
C LEU A 271 4.98 -24.55 7.15
N ARG A 272 4.45 -25.71 6.78
CA ARG A 272 3.52 -25.89 5.64
C ARG A 272 2.16 -26.47 6.08
N TRP A 273 1.75 -26.26 7.34
CA TRP A 273 0.64 -27.02 7.95
C TRP A 273 -0.64 -26.25 8.29
N ALA A 274 -0.77 -24.95 7.98
CA ALA A 274 -1.97 -24.19 8.38
C ALA A 274 -3.03 -23.94 7.28
N ARG A 275 -2.79 -24.26 5.99
CA ARG A 275 -3.74 -23.96 4.90
C ARG A 275 -4.69 -25.12 4.52
N LEU A 276 -4.99 -26.04 5.45
CA LEU A 276 -5.81 -27.23 5.17
C LEU A 276 -7.19 -27.29 5.87
N PHE A 277 -7.57 -26.28 6.67
CA PHE A 277 -8.84 -26.34 7.44
C PHE A 277 -9.95 -25.34 7.05
N ASP A 278 -9.75 -24.43 6.09
CA ASP A 278 -10.78 -23.43 5.73
C ASP A 278 -11.68 -23.83 4.54
N ALA A 279 -11.59 -25.06 4.04
CA ALA A 279 -12.32 -25.51 2.85
C ALA A 279 -13.79 -25.95 3.09
N VAL A 280 -14.40 -25.65 4.24
CA VAL A 280 -15.73 -26.22 4.60
C VAL A 280 -16.89 -25.23 4.68
N TRP A 281 -16.73 -23.93 4.39
CA TRP A 281 -17.90 -23.05 4.35
C TRP A 281 -17.94 -22.11 3.14
N ALA A 282 -18.43 -22.65 2.02
CA ALA A 282 -19.00 -21.86 0.93
C ALA A 282 -20.51 -21.70 1.17
N GLY A 283 -20.99 -20.47 1.29
CA GLY A 283 -22.41 -20.13 1.43
C GLY A 283 -22.67 -18.64 1.26
N GLU A 284 -22.94 -18.26 0.01
CA GLU A 284 -23.78 -17.15 -0.47
C GLU A 284 -23.56 -15.69 0.00
N GLY A 285 -23.22 -14.82 -0.98
CA GLY A 285 -23.94 -13.57 -1.22
C GLY A 285 -23.72 -12.38 -0.27
N SER A 286 -22.55 -11.74 -0.29
CA SER A 286 -22.43 -10.31 0.06
C SER A 286 -21.12 -9.70 -0.49
N THR A 287 -21.21 -8.70 -1.37
CA THR A 287 -20.07 -7.95 -1.92
C THR A 287 -19.50 -6.94 -0.92
N GLY A 288 -18.88 -7.44 0.15
CA GLY A 288 -17.98 -6.69 1.02
C GLY A 288 -16.57 -7.28 0.93
N PRO A 289 -15.50 -6.51 1.22
CA PRO A 289 -14.13 -7.00 1.10
C PRO A 289 -13.92 -8.22 2.02
N HIS A 290 -13.44 -9.32 1.43
CA HIS A 290 -13.10 -10.58 2.12
C HIS A 290 -12.15 -10.38 3.33
N PHE A 291 -11.44 -9.27 3.38
CA PHE A 291 -10.46 -8.90 4.41
C PHE A 291 -11.09 -8.61 5.80
N LEU A 292 -12.18 -7.83 5.87
CA LEU A 292 -12.76 -7.43 7.16
C LEU A 292 -13.44 -8.59 7.91
N LYS A 293 -13.99 -9.57 7.18
CA LYS A 293 -14.56 -10.79 7.79
C LYS A 293 -13.47 -11.71 8.37
N ARG A 294 -12.26 -11.71 7.79
CA ARG A 294 -11.10 -12.48 8.30
C ARG A 294 -10.42 -11.82 9.50
N ALA A 295 -10.43 -10.49 9.58
CA ALA A 295 -9.79 -9.74 10.66
C ALA A 295 -10.60 -9.70 11.98
N GLY A 296 -11.79 -10.32 12.04
CA GLY A 296 -12.61 -10.34 13.26
C GLY A 296 -13.13 -8.96 13.69
N ILE A 297 -13.06 -7.95 12.81
CA ILE A 297 -13.58 -6.60 13.07
C ILE A 297 -15.09 -6.60 12.79
N GLY A 298 -15.84 -7.33 13.61
CA GLY A 298 -17.29 -7.17 13.73
C GLY A 298 -17.59 -5.98 14.65
N GLU A 299 -18.57 -5.16 14.27
CA GLU A 299 -19.13 -4.01 15.02
C GLU A 299 -18.34 -3.60 16.27
N VAL A 300 -17.42 -2.64 16.13
CA VAL A 300 -16.92 -1.89 17.28
C VAL A 300 -18.08 -1.04 17.78
N ARG A 301 -18.91 -1.62 18.65
CA ARG A 301 -19.78 -0.84 19.52
C ARG A 301 -18.91 0.22 20.19
N ALA A 302 -19.33 1.47 20.07
CA ALA A 302 -18.74 2.61 20.72
C ALA A 302 -18.35 2.27 22.17
N LEU A 303 -17.06 2.11 22.43
CA LEU A 303 -16.48 2.25 23.76
C LEU A 303 -16.15 3.73 23.92
N THR A 304 -17.21 4.51 24.10
CA THR A 304 -17.17 5.69 24.94
C THR A 304 -17.21 5.16 26.37
N LEU A 305 -16.17 5.39 27.17
CA LEU A 305 -16.26 5.53 28.64
C LEU A 305 -14.87 5.84 29.24
N CYS A 306 -14.79 7.07 29.77
CA CYS A 306 -13.79 7.67 30.66
C CYS A 306 -12.36 7.88 30.15
#